data_AF-A0A9D0XPN8-F1
#
_entry.id   AF-A0A9D0XPN8-F1
#
_cell.length_a   1.000
_cell.length_b   1.000
_cell.length_c   1.000
_cell.angle_alpha   90.00
_cell.angle_beta   90.00
_cell.angle_gamma   90.00
#
_symmetry.space_group_name_H-M   'P 1'
#
loop_
_entity.id
_entity.type
_entity.pdbx_description
1 polymer ?
#
loop_
_entity_poly.entity_id
_entity_poly.type
_entity_poly.pdbx_seq_one_letter_code
_entity_poly.pdbx_strand_id
1 'polypeptide(L)'
;MVRWWNIQRDVEGLVDDLYALGEPWRSRFLQLVAERATGGAWNGKRPTRQELTTWLGEDLGLYREVVLLLRAWKRNVPDRYPARS
;
A
#
# COMPACT_ATOMS: atom_id res chain seq x y z
N MET A 1 17.63 2.76 21.47
CA MET A 1 17.61 1.84 20.32
C MET A 1 16.22 1.20 20.22
N VAL A 2 15.20 1.98 19.84
CA VAL A 2 13.78 1.53 19.79
C VAL A 2 13.07 2.36 18.70
N ARG A 3 13.18 1.97 17.43
CA ARG A 3 12.41 2.64 16.34
C ARG A 3 12.22 1.80 15.08
N TRP A 4 13.04 0.78 14.89
CA TRP A 4 13.05 -0.02 13.66
C TRP A 4 12.04 -1.18 13.65
N TRP A 5 11.78 -1.82 14.81
CA TRP A 5 10.92 -3.00 14.89
C TRP A 5 9.41 -2.71 14.75
N ASN A 6 8.95 -1.54 15.18
CA ASN A 6 7.51 -1.21 15.17
C ASN A 6 7.02 -0.82 13.77
N ILE A 7 7.87 -0.13 12.99
CA ILE A 7 7.57 0.28 11.61
C ILE A 7 7.42 -0.93 10.69
N GLN A 8 8.25 -1.97 10.85
CA GLN A 8 8.15 -3.14 9.96
C GLN A 8 6.81 -3.88 10.10
N ARG A 9 6.32 -4.07 11.32
CA ARG A 9 5.01 -4.70 11.55
C ARG A 9 3.86 -3.86 10.99
N ASP A 10 3.95 -2.53 11.12
CA ASP A 10 2.97 -1.60 10.57
C ASP A 10 2.98 -1.60 9.03
N VAL A 11 4.17 -1.67 8.42
CA VAL A 11 4.34 -1.76 6.96
C VAL A 11 3.81 -3.08 6.43
N GLU A 12 4.13 -4.21 7.06
CA GLU A 12 3.60 -5.52 6.68
C GLU A 12 2.07 -5.54 6.75
N GLY A 13 1.50 -5.00 7.83
CA GLY A 13 0.05 -4.88 7.97
C GLY A 13 -0.58 -4.01 6.88
N LEU A 14 0.07 -2.91 6.48
CA LEU A 14 -0.39 -2.10 5.35
C LEU A 14 -0.32 -2.87 4.03
N VAL A 15 0.77 -3.60 3.77
CA VAL A 15 0.90 -4.40 2.54
C VAL A 15 -0.17 -5.49 2.48
N ASP A 16 -0.48 -6.14 3.60
CA ASP A 16 -1.62 -7.08 3.68
C ASP A 16 -2.94 -6.42 3.34
N ASP A 17 -3.21 -5.26 3.94
CA ASP A 17 -4.40 -4.46 3.68
C ASP A 17 -4.55 -4.10 2.20
N LEU A 18 -3.45 -3.78 1.51
CA LEU A 18 -3.44 -3.49 0.07
C LEU A 18 -3.71 -4.74 -0.77
N TYR A 19 -3.18 -5.90 -0.39
CA TYR A 19 -3.39 -7.16 -1.11
C TYR A 19 -4.77 -7.78 -0.88
N ALA A 20 -5.41 -7.48 0.25
CA ALA A 20 -6.77 -7.86 0.58
C ALA A 20 -7.83 -7.08 -0.23
N LEU A 21 -7.45 -6.00 -0.89
CA LEU A 21 -8.36 -5.27 -1.78
C LEU A 21 -8.82 -6.17 -2.94
N GLY A 22 -10.10 -6.03 -3.30
CA GLY A 22 -10.64 -6.57 -4.54
C GLY A 22 -10.10 -5.84 -5.76
N GLU A 23 -10.07 -6.51 -6.91
CA GLU A 23 -9.85 -5.83 -8.18
C GLU A 23 -11.05 -4.93 -8.52
N PRO A 24 -10.84 -3.79 -9.21
CA PRO A 24 -9.57 -3.31 -9.78
C PRO A 24 -8.71 -2.48 -8.79
N TRP A 25 -9.18 -2.31 -7.55
CA TRP A 25 -8.57 -1.37 -6.61
C TRP A 25 -7.22 -1.84 -6.09
N ARG A 26 -7.06 -3.15 -5.85
CA ARG A 26 -5.75 -3.73 -5.53
C ARG A 26 -4.70 -3.30 -6.54
N SER A 27 -4.90 -3.60 -7.83
CA SER A 27 -3.92 -3.26 -8.87
C SER A 27 -3.63 -1.76 -8.93
N ARG A 28 -4.67 -0.91 -8.80
CA ARG A 28 -4.51 0.55 -8.79
C ARG A 28 -3.67 1.06 -7.62
N PHE A 29 -3.93 0.56 -6.42
CA PHE A 29 -3.16 0.94 -5.24
C PHE A 29 -1.70 0.46 -5.35
N LEU A 30 -1.48 -0.79 -5.77
CA LEU A 30 -0.13 -1.32 -5.94
C LEU A 30 0.67 -0.50 -6.96
N GLN A 31 0.03 -0.15 -8.09
CA GLN A 31 0.64 0.70 -9.10
C GLN A 31 0.96 2.10 -8.56
N LEU A 32 0.04 2.73 -7.84
CA LEU A 32 0.27 4.04 -7.24
C LEU A 32 1.48 4.03 -6.30
N VAL A 33 1.61 3.02 -5.44
CA VAL A 33 2.77 2.92 -4.53
C VAL A 33 4.06 2.83 -5.33
N ALA A 34 4.10 2.01 -6.39
CA ALA A 34 5.28 1.87 -7.23
C ALA A 34 5.63 3.18 -7.95
N GLU A 35 4.64 3.85 -8.55
CA GLU A 35 4.84 5.14 -9.22
C GLU A 35 5.38 6.20 -8.26
N ARG A 36 4.88 6.25 -7.02
CA ARG A 36 5.39 7.22 -6.03
C ARG A 36 6.78 6.85 -5.53
N ALA A 37 7.05 5.57 -5.25
CA ALA A 37 8.35 5.10 -4.78
C ALA A 37 9.47 5.35 -5.79
N THR A 38 9.18 5.23 -7.09
CA THR A 38 10.18 5.39 -8.15
C THR A 38 10.13 6.76 -8.84
N GLY A 39 9.38 7.73 -8.29
CA GLY A 39 9.22 9.05 -8.92
C GLY A 39 8.68 9.01 -10.35
N GLY A 40 7.80 8.04 -10.65
CA GLY A 40 7.19 7.83 -11.97
C GLY A 40 7.97 6.95 -12.94
N ALA A 41 9.18 6.50 -12.59
CA ALA A 41 10.01 5.65 -13.46
C ALA A 41 9.64 4.15 -13.46
N TRP A 42 8.49 3.78 -12.88
CA TRP A 42 8.13 2.37 -12.72
C TRP A 42 7.76 1.72 -14.06
N ASN A 43 8.18 0.48 -14.27
CA ASN A 43 8.05 -0.25 -15.54
C ASN A 43 6.62 -0.78 -15.82
N GLY A 44 5.63 -0.41 -14.99
CA GLY A 44 4.23 -0.84 -15.13
C GLY A 44 3.97 -2.30 -14.73
N LYS A 45 4.97 -3.06 -14.27
CA LYS A 45 4.75 -4.42 -13.76
C LYS A 45 4.06 -4.38 -12.40
N ARG A 46 3.41 -5.48 -12.01
CA ARG A 46 2.86 -5.58 -10.65
C ARG A 46 4.03 -5.63 -9.64
N PRO A 47 4.12 -4.69 -8.69
CA PRO A 47 5.17 -4.73 -7.68
C PRO A 47 4.95 -5.92 -6.74
N THR A 48 6.04 -6.56 -6.37
CA THR A 48 6.08 -7.65 -5.41
C THR A 48 5.81 -7.15 -3.99
N ARG A 49 5.42 -8.06 -3.09
CA ARG A 49 5.26 -7.72 -1.67
C ARG A 49 6.55 -7.19 -1.05
N GLN A 50 7.69 -7.79 -1.40
CA GLN A 50 8.99 -7.37 -0.89
C GLN A 50 9.34 -5.95 -1.32
N GLU A 51 9.15 -5.60 -2.60
CA GLU A 51 9.38 -4.24 -3.10
C GLU A 51 8.53 -3.21 -2.33
N LEU A 52 7.25 -3.51 -2.12
CA LEU A 52 6.34 -2.64 -1.38
C LEU A 52 6.77 -2.46 0.08
N THR A 53 7.12 -3.56 0.76
CA THR A 53 7.61 -3.52 2.14
C THR A 53 8.89 -2.69 2.24
N THR A 54 9.81 -2.84 1.29
CA THR A 54 11.04 -2.03 1.24
C THR A 54 10.73 -0.56 1.04
N TRP A 55 9.97 -0.18 0.00
CA TRP A 55 9.67 1.22 -0.29
C TRP A 55 8.92 1.92 0.85
N LEU A 56 7.91 1.26 1.43
CA LEU A 56 7.12 1.81 2.53
C LEU A 56 7.90 1.84 3.85
N GLY A 57 8.87 0.94 4.03
CA GLY A 57 9.74 0.93 5.20
C GLY A 57 10.83 1.98 5.15
N GLU A 58 11.34 2.31 3.96
CA GLU A 58 12.39 3.30 3.75
C GLU A 58 11.85 4.74 3.67
N ASP A 59 10.63 4.93 3.13
CA ASP A 59 9.99 6.24 3.01
C ASP A 59 8.74 6.37 3.90
N LEU A 60 8.91 7.02 5.06
CA LEU A 60 7.82 7.31 6.00
C LEU A 60 6.77 8.29 5.44
N GLY A 61 7.14 9.15 4.49
CA GLY A 61 6.22 10.06 3.81
C GLY A 61 5.27 9.27 2.92
N LEU A 62 5.83 8.39 2.10
CA LEU A 62 5.08 7.47 1.25
C LEU A 62 4.15 6.58 2.08
N TYR A 63 4.67 5.98 3.16
CA TYR A 63 3.85 5.16 4.07
C TYR A 63 2.61 5.92 4.56
N ARG A 64 2.80 7.15 5.06
CA ARG A 64 1.71 7.98 5.58
C ARG A 64 0.70 8.35 4.49
N GLU A 65 1.17 8.70 3.30
CA GLU A 65 0.31 9.03 2.17
C GLU A 65 -0.60 7.85 1.81
N VAL A 66 -0.01 6.65 1.70
CA VAL A 66 -0.74 5.43 1.33
C VAL A 66 -1.77 5.04 2.40
N VAL A 67 -1.42 5.15 3.69
CA VAL A 67 -2.37 4.94 4.80
C VAL A 67 -3.55 5.91 4.72
N LEU A 68 -3.28 7.20 4.49
CA LEU A 68 -4.34 8.21 4.42
C LEU A 68 -5.26 7.99 3.22
N LEU A 69 -4.69 7.66 2.06
CA LEU A 69 -5.45 7.38 0.85
C LEU A 69 -6.32 6.13 1.01
N LEU A 70 -5.75 5.05 1.54
CA LEU A 70 -6.49 3.81 1.78
C LEU A 70 -7.65 4.04 2.76
N ARG A 71 -7.43 4.79 3.83
CA ARG A 71 -8.49 5.17 4.79
C ARG A 71 -9.57 6.03 4.13
N ALA A 72 -9.18 6.99 3.31
CA ALA A 72 -10.13 7.83 2.58
C ALA A 72 -10.97 6.99 1.60
N TRP A 73 -10.35 6.06 0.88
CA TRP A 73 -11.04 5.13 0.01
C TRP A 73 -12.02 4.24 0.79
N LYS A 74 -11.59 3.59 1.88
CA LYS A 74 -12.44 2.75 2.74
C LYS A 74 -13.67 3.51 3.27
N ARG A 75 -13.56 4.82 3.56
CA ARG A 75 -14.71 5.65 4.00
C ARG A 75 -15.71 5.99 2.90
N ASN A 76 -15.26 6.06 1.64
CA ASN A 76 -16.06 6.56 0.52
C ASN A 76 -16.56 5.45 -0.41
N VAL A 77 -16.18 4.19 -0.19
CA VAL A 77 -16.75 3.05 -0.90
C VAL A 77 -17.98 2.56 -0.13
N PRO A 78 -19.21 2.73 -0.66
CA PRO A 78 -20.40 2.16 -0.04
C PRO A 78 -20.34 0.62 -0.09
N ASP A 79 -20.98 -0.03 0.88
CA ASP A 79 -21.06 -1.47 1.20
C ASP A 79 -21.40 -2.45 0.05
N ARG A 80 -21.42 -2.02 -1.21
CA ARG A 80 -21.79 -2.83 -2.38
C ARG A 80 -20.70 -3.74 -2.93
N TYR A 81 -19.51 -3.77 -2.34
CA TYR A 81 -18.46 -4.71 -2.72
C TYR A 81 -17.75 -5.23 -1.47
N PRO A 82 -18.27 -6.30 -0.82
CA PRO A 82 -17.47 -7.00 0.17
C PRO A 82 -16.21 -7.50 -0.54
N ALA A 83 -15.04 -7.17 0.02
CA ALA A 83 -13.82 -7.90 -0.26
C ALA A 83 -14.06 -9.35 0.16
N ARG A 84 -14.61 -10.17 -0.76
CA ARG A 84 -14.76 -11.60 -0.54
C ARG A 84 -13.39 -12.23 -0.72
N SER A 85 -12.79 -12.65 0.38
CA SER A 85 -12.54 -14.06 0.72
C SER A 85 -12.03 -14.11 2.15
#